data_AF-F4R6W2-F1
#
_entry.id   AF-F4R6W2-F1
#
_cell.length_a   1.000
_cell.length_b   1.000
_cell.length_c   1.000
_cell.angle_alpha   90.00
_cell.angle_beta   90.00
_cell.angle_gamma   90.00
#
_symmetry.space_group_name_H-M   'P 1'
#
loop_
_entity.id
_entity.type
_entity.pdbx_description
1 polymer ?
#
loop_
_entity_poly.entity_id
_entity_poly.type
_entity_poly.pdbx_seq_one_letter_code
_entity_poly.pdbx_strand_id
1 'polypeptide(L)'
;MDLLLACFETPFHSKSNDDKSKRPLGYPCLWCSRDKNNPVRVSHSNPTGNLKAHQDGSTQDGRSTIGCPGRLTAKAQGHDIPLLVAERYARDEAERKKKSGPLDSFITKTKGSKFNNLTFNQGMCVWLVRQALPWSRLADSWLRACINYI
;
A
#
# COMPACT_ATOMS: atom_id res chain seq x y z
N MET A 1 12.14 2.48 -17.65
CA MET A 1 12.95 1.45 -16.96
C MET A 1 12.64 1.52 -15.47
N ASP A 2 12.43 0.38 -14.82
CA ASP A 2 11.91 0.31 -13.43
C ASP A 2 12.86 0.99 -12.42
N LEU A 3 12.46 2.17 -11.92
CA LEU A 3 13.10 2.91 -10.81
C LEU A 3 13.39 2.02 -9.58
N LEU A 4 12.62 0.94 -9.42
CA LEU A 4 12.80 -0.03 -8.34
C LEU A 4 14.12 -0.79 -8.43
N LEU A 5 14.52 -1.24 -9.62
CA LEU A 5 15.73 -2.06 -9.80
C LEU A 5 17.01 -1.22 -9.80
N ALA A 6 16.90 0.10 -10.02
CA ALA A 6 18.04 1.01 -10.01
C ALA A 6 18.75 1.10 -8.64
N CYS A 7 18.10 0.64 -7.56
CA CYS A 7 18.63 0.67 -6.20
C CYS A 7 19.35 -0.63 -5.80
N PHE A 8 19.37 -1.61 -6.70
CA PHE A 8 19.89 -2.95 -6.44
C PHE A 8 20.97 -3.32 -7.45
N GLU A 9 21.93 -4.12 -7.00
CA GLU A 9 22.89 -4.77 -7.87
C GLU A 9 22.24 -5.89 -8.69
N THR A 10 23.01 -6.46 -9.61
CA THR A 10 22.62 -7.64 -10.37
C THR A 10 22.18 -8.76 -9.43
N PRO A 11 20.96 -9.30 -9.61
CA PRO A 11 20.43 -10.31 -8.72
C PRO A 11 21.17 -11.64 -8.87
N PHE A 12 21.23 -12.41 -7.78
CA PHE A 12 22.00 -13.65 -7.71
C PHE A 12 21.29 -14.73 -6.89
N HIS A 13 21.72 -15.96 -7.11
CA HIS A 13 21.30 -17.12 -6.32
C HIS A 13 22.19 -17.17 -5.08
N SER A 14 21.62 -16.84 -3.92
CA SER A 14 22.41 -16.63 -2.70
C SER A 14 22.58 -17.89 -1.86
N LYS A 15 21.70 -18.89 -2.02
CA LYS A 15 21.77 -20.15 -1.27
C LYS A 15 22.03 -21.32 -2.21
N SER A 16 22.73 -22.34 -1.72
CA SER A 16 22.88 -23.64 -2.39
C SER A 16 21.54 -24.29 -2.75
N ASN A 17 20.48 -23.98 -2.00
CA ASN A 17 19.11 -24.48 -2.22
C ASN A 17 18.26 -23.61 -3.17
N ASP A 18 18.80 -22.51 -3.71
CA ASP A 18 18.08 -21.75 -4.73
C ASP A 18 17.99 -22.60 -6.01
N ASP A 19 16.79 -22.74 -6.56
CA ASP A 19 16.56 -23.43 -7.83
C ASP A 19 17.19 -22.62 -8.98
N LYS A 20 18.35 -23.09 -9.46
CA LYS A 20 19.12 -22.44 -10.53
C LYS A 20 18.40 -22.43 -11.88
N SER A 21 17.35 -23.23 -12.06
CA SER A 21 16.52 -23.19 -13.26
C SER A 21 15.52 -22.02 -13.26
N LYS A 22 15.31 -21.40 -12.10
CA LYS A 22 14.39 -20.26 -11.92
C LYS A 22 15.15 -18.95 -11.79
N ARG A 23 14.40 -17.84 -11.76
CA ARG A 23 15.00 -16.52 -11.56
C ARG A 23 15.74 -16.40 -10.22
N PRO A 24 16.78 -15.57 -10.12
CA PRO A 24 17.44 -15.32 -8.85
C PRO A 24 16.53 -14.57 -7.88
N LEU A 25 16.75 -14.83 -6.59
CA LEU A 25 15.91 -14.32 -5.49
C LEU A 25 16.64 -13.36 -4.55
N GLY A 26 17.96 -13.22 -4.66
CA GLY A 26 18.77 -12.30 -3.86
C GLY A 26 19.09 -11.02 -4.62
N TYR A 27 18.77 -9.88 -4.01
CA TYR A 27 19.03 -8.55 -4.55
C TYR A 27 19.87 -7.75 -3.53
N PRO A 28 21.19 -7.58 -3.76
CA PRO A 28 22.00 -6.67 -2.95
C PRO A 28 21.54 -5.23 -3.15
N CYS A 29 21.51 -4.43 -2.09
CA CYS A 29 21.18 -3.02 -2.18
C CYS A 29 22.44 -2.19 -2.40
N LEU A 30 22.38 -1.25 -3.34
CA LEU A 30 23.48 -0.33 -3.63
C LEU A 30 23.70 0.74 -2.54
N TRP A 31 22.71 0.94 -1.67
CA TRP A 31 22.68 2.09 -0.76
C TRP A 31 22.98 1.73 0.69
N CYS A 32 22.74 0.48 1.10
CA CYS A 32 22.92 0.05 2.49
C CYS A 32 23.74 -1.23 2.58
N SER A 33 24.01 -1.67 3.81
CA SER A 33 24.82 -2.86 4.10
C SER A 33 24.19 -4.21 3.68
N ARG A 34 23.08 -4.21 2.92
CA ARG A 34 22.49 -5.43 2.34
C ARG A 34 23.33 -5.86 1.13
N ASP A 35 24.39 -6.61 1.38
CA ASP A 35 25.32 -7.11 0.37
C ASP A 35 24.96 -8.52 -0.12
N LYS A 36 25.92 -9.21 -0.78
CA LYS A 36 25.74 -10.60 -1.23
C LYS A 36 25.62 -11.61 -0.08
N ASN A 37 26.06 -11.27 1.12
CA ASN A 37 25.93 -12.14 2.29
C ASN A 37 24.57 -11.97 2.97
N ASN A 38 23.98 -10.77 2.87
CA ASN A 38 22.67 -10.44 3.42
C ASN A 38 21.80 -9.64 2.44
N PRO A 39 21.41 -10.23 1.29
CA PRO A 39 20.64 -9.51 0.27
C PRO A 39 19.17 -9.37 0.65
N VAL A 40 18.46 -8.47 -0.02
CA VAL A 40 16.98 -8.46 0.02
C VAL A 40 16.48 -9.70 -0.73
N ARG A 41 15.69 -10.51 -0.05
CA ARG A 41 15.15 -11.76 -0.59
C ARG A 41 13.73 -11.56 -1.08
N VAL A 42 13.42 -12.08 -2.27
CA VAL A 42 12.07 -12.03 -2.87
C VAL A 42 11.50 -13.43 -3.00
N SER A 43 10.20 -13.56 -3.27
CA SER A 43 9.57 -14.83 -3.61
C SER A 43 9.39 -14.96 -5.12
N HIS A 44 9.18 -16.19 -5.63
CA HIS A 44 8.80 -16.38 -7.03
C HIS A 44 7.41 -15.81 -7.35
N SER A 45 6.47 -15.89 -6.42
CA SER A 45 5.11 -15.35 -6.58
C SER A 45 5.06 -13.82 -6.52
N ASN A 46 5.99 -13.17 -5.83
CA ASN A 46 6.04 -11.72 -5.68
C ASN A 46 7.49 -11.19 -5.78
N PRO A 47 7.97 -10.88 -7.01
CA PRO A 47 9.33 -10.42 -7.24
C PRO A 47 9.63 -9.06 -6.62
N THR A 48 8.62 -8.19 -6.50
CA THR A 48 8.85 -6.77 -6.22
C THR A 48 8.46 -6.35 -4.82
N GLY A 49 7.62 -7.13 -4.12
CA GLY A 49 7.04 -6.75 -2.84
C GLY A 49 8.10 -6.40 -1.78
N ASN A 50 9.07 -7.29 -1.59
CA ASN A 50 10.13 -7.08 -0.60
C ASN A 50 11.14 -6.01 -1.06
N LEU A 51 11.36 -5.85 -2.37
CA LEU A 51 12.20 -4.79 -2.91
C LEU A 51 11.58 -3.41 -2.64
N LYS A 52 10.28 -3.25 -2.93
CA LYS A 52 9.53 -2.01 -2.65
C LYS A 52 9.48 -1.71 -1.16
N ALA A 53 9.18 -2.72 -0.33
CA ALA A 53 9.16 -2.56 1.11
C ALA A 53 10.53 -2.16 1.66
N HIS A 54 11.62 -2.69 1.09
CA HIS A 54 12.96 -2.27 1.46
C HIS A 54 13.26 -0.84 0.98
N GLN A 55 12.87 -0.46 -0.23
CA GLN A 55 13.14 0.86 -0.79
C GLN A 55 12.35 1.97 -0.06
N ASP A 56 11.03 1.84 -0.03
CA ASP A 56 10.10 2.92 0.36
C ASP A 56 9.53 2.75 1.78
N GLY A 57 9.72 1.59 2.39
CA GLY A 57 8.99 1.16 3.58
C GLY A 57 7.70 0.40 3.24
N SER A 58 7.07 -0.20 4.26
CA SER A 58 5.84 -0.96 4.12
C SER A 58 4.68 -0.29 4.86
N THR A 59 3.47 -0.38 4.29
CA THR A 59 2.21 0.05 4.93
C THR A 59 1.55 -1.04 5.76
N GLN A 60 2.00 -2.28 5.64
CA GLN A 60 1.41 -3.40 6.38
C GLN A 60 1.74 -3.30 7.87
N ASP A 61 0.73 -3.53 8.70
CA ASP A 61 0.89 -3.58 10.16
C ASP A 61 1.96 -4.60 10.57
N GLY A 62 2.80 -4.21 11.51
CA GLY A 62 3.92 -5.04 11.99
C GLY A 62 5.16 -5.05 11.08
N ARG A 63 5.18 -4.29 9.98
CA ARG A 63 6.39 -4.09 9.16
C ARG A 63 6.97 -2.69 9.33
N SER A 64 8.26 -2.55 9.03
CA SER A 64 8.94 -1.25 9.05
C SER A 64 8.34 -0.30 8.02
N THR A 65 7.86 0.84 8.49
CA THR A 65 7.49 2.00 7.65
C THR A 65 8.72 2.77 7.18
N ILE A 66 9.87 2.53 7.82
CA ILE A 66 11.16 3.09 7.45
C ILE A 66 11.73 2.22 6.33
N GLY A 67 11.95 2.84 5.16
CA GLY A 67 12.58 2.21 3.99
C GLY A 67 14.08 2.01 4.17
N CYS A 68 14.83 2.07 3.08
CA CYS A 68 16.25 1.70 3.08
C CYS A 68 17.05 2.71 3.93
N PRO A 69 17.89 2.27 4.90
CA PRO A 69 18.66 3.18 5.73
C PRO A 69 19.71 3.97 4.94
N GLY A 70 20.16 3.42 3.80
CA GLY A 70 21.08 4.07 2.87
C GLY A 70 20.50 5.22 2.05
N ARG A 71 19.18 5.44 2.14
CA ARG A 71 18.46 6.37 1.28
C ARG A 71 18.94 7.82 1.42
N LEU A 72 19.24 8.26 2.64
CA LEU A 72 19.70 9.64 2.88
C LEU A 72 21.03 9.91 2.19
N THR A 73 21.95 8.94 2.26
CA THR A 73 23.24 8.99 1.56
C THR A 73 23.06 9.00 0.05
N ALA A 74 22.19 8.13 -0.48
CA ALA A 74 21.91 8.09 -1.90
C ALA A 74 21.29 9.42 -2.41
N LYS A 75 20.43 10.06 -1.62
CA LYS A 75 19.87 11.38 -1.93
C LYS A 75 20.96 12.46 -1.96
N ALA A 76 21.91 12.41 -1.01
CA ALA A 76 23.05 13.33 -0.97
C ALA A 76 24.00 13.15 -2.17
N GLN A 77 24.10 11.92 -2.71
CA GLN A 77 24.84 11.61 -3.93
C GLN A 77 24.12 12.01 -5.24
N GLY A 78 22.94 12.62 -5.14
CA GLY A 78 22.20 13.12 -6.29
C GLY A 78 21.32 12.08 -7.00
N HIS A 79 21.09 10.91 -6.39
CA HIS A 79 20.13 9.96 -6.94
C HIS A 79 18.70 10.51 -6.85
N ASP A 80 17.93 10.35 -7.93
CA ASP A 80 16.50 10.67 -7.94
C ASP A 80 15.71 9.56 -7.23
N ILE A 81 15.35 9.80 -5.98
CA ILE A 81 14.71 8.81 -5.11
C ILE A 81 13.23 9.17 -4.92
N PRO A 82 12.29 8.25 -5.21
CA PRO A 82 10.87 8.45 -4.93
C PRO A 82 10.61 8.75 -3.46
N LEU A 83 9.55 9.50 -3.16
CA LEU A 83 9.11 9.74 -1.77
C LEU A 83 8.87 8.41 -1.03
N LEU A 84 9.26 8.35 0.25
CA LEU A 84 8.93 7.24 1.13
C LEU A 84 7.41 7.09 1.23
N VAL A 85 6.95 5.88 1.56
CA VAL A 85 5.55 5.64 1.88
C VAL A 85 5.08 6.63 2.95
N ALA A 86 5.82 6.76 4.05
CA ALA A 86 5.49 7.69 5.13
C ALA A 86 5.43 9.17 4.67
N GLU A 87 6.36 9.60 3.81
CA GLU A 87 6.38 10.95 3.24
C GLU A 87 5.15 11.20 2.35
N ARG A 88 4.74 10.20 1.55
CA ARG A 88 3.52 10.28 0.73
C ARG A 88 2.27 10.39 1.60
N TYR A 89 2.15 9.58 2.65
CA TYR A 89 1.03 9.68 3.59
C TYR A 89 0.95 11.04 4.26
N ALA A 90 2.08 11.57 4.76
CA ALA A 90 2.11 12.88 5.41
C ALA A 90 1.70 14.00 4.43
N ARG A 91 2.18 13.94 3.18
CA ARG A 91 1.81 14.89 2.13
C ARG A 91 0.32 14.79 1.79
N ASP A 92 -0.19 13.58 1.59
CA ASP A 92 -1.58 13.36 1.21
C ASP A 92 -2.52 13.77 2.35
N GLU A 93 -2.13 13.57 3.62
CA GLU A 93 -2.87 14.08 4.78
C GLU A 93 -2.84 15.62 4.85
N ALA A 94 -1.70 16.25 4.57
CA ALA A 94 -1.60 17.71 4.52
C ALA A 94 -2.47 18.30 3.39
N GLU A 95 -2.50 17.66 2.23
CA GLU A 95 -3.36 18.06 1.10
C GLU A 95 -4.85 17.86 1.40
N ARG A 96 -5.23 16.78 2.10
CA ARG A 96 -6.61 16.58 2.57
C ARG A 96 -7.04 17.67 3.55
N LYS A 97 -6.17 18.05 4.50
CA LYS A 97 -6.43 19.16 5.44
C LYS A 97 -6.62 20.52 4.74
N LYS A 98 -5.94 20.75 3.61
CA LYS A 98 -6.14 21.98 2.81
C LYS A 98 -7.44 21.97 2.01
N LYS A 99 -7.92 20.79 1.62
CA LYS A 99 -9.12 20.62 0.78
C LYS A 99 -10.40 20.38 1.57
N SER A 100 -10.31 20.17 2.90
CA SER A 100 -11.48 19.90 3.71
C SER A 100 -12.35 21.14 3.87
N GLY A 101 -13.44 21.18 3.12
CA GLY A 101 -14.52 22.17 3.28
C GLY A 101 -15.44 21.81 4.47
N PRO A 102 -16.41 22.67 4.80
CA PRO A 102 -17.33 22.47 5.93
C PRO A 102 -18.05 21.11 5.89
N LEU A 103 -18.36 20.60 4.69
CA LEU A 103 -19.04 19.32 4.45
C LEU A 103 -18.21 18.07 4.79
N ASP A 104 -16.87 18.14 4.70
CA ASP A 104 -16.03 17.00 5.07
C ASP A 104 -16.22 16.64 6.53
N SER A 105 -16.40 17.63 7.41
CA SER A 105 -16.65 17.42 8.84
C SER A 105 -17.98 16.73 9.13
N PHE A 106 -18.98 16.84 8.23
CA PHE A 106 -20.28 16.18 8.37
C PHE A 106 -20.25 14.72 7.93
N ILE A 107 -19.54 14.40 6.84
CA ILE A 107 -19.40 13.02 6.33
C ILE A 107 -18.35 12.23 7.14
N THR A 108 -17.30 12.89 7.64
CA THR A 108 -16.17 12.24 8.35
C THR A 108 -16.26 12.32 9.88
N LYS A 109 -17.47 12.37 10.46
CA LYS A 109 -17.65 12.47 11.93
C LYS A 109 -16.98 11.36 12.73
N THR A 110 -16.56 10.25 12.11
CA THR A 110 -15.63 9.30 12.72
C THR A 110 -14.33 9.26 11.95
N LYS A 111 -13.36 10.06 12.40
CA LYS A 111 -11.97 10.01 11.94
C LYS A 111 -11.46 8.57 12.03
N GLY A 112 -11.28 7.91 10.89
CA GLY A 112 -10.79 6.52 10.82
C GLY A 112 -11.86 5.42 10.77
N SER A 113 -13.16 5.74 10.76
CA SER A 113 -14.17 4.72 10.44
C SER A 113 -14.10 4.43 8.94
N LYS A 114 -13.59 3.25 8.60
CA LYS A 114 -13.77 2.71 7.26
C LYS A 114 -15.24 2.34 7.13
N PHE A 115 -15.85 2.59 5.97
CA PHE A 115 -17.18 2.09 5.67
C PHE A 115 -17.19 0.57 5.89
N ASN A 116 -18.03 0.10 6.81
CA ASN A 116 -18.12 -1.31 7.15
C ASN A 116 -19.25 -1.96 6.35
N ASN A 117 -18.88 -2.67 5.29
CA ASN A 117 -19.81 -3.39 4.42
C ASN A 117 -20.71 -4.36 5.21
N LEU A 118 -20.19 -5.00 6.26
CA LEU A 118 -20.98 -5.92 7.08
C LEU A 118 -22.10 -5.17 7.81
N THR A 119 -21.76 -4.09 8.52
CA THR A 119 -22.74 -3.27 9.25
C THR A 119 -23.77 -2.66 8.30
N PHE A 120 -23.34 -2.16 7.15
CA PHE A 120 -24.24 -1.63 6.13
C PHE A 120 -25.21 -2.69 5.61
N ASN A 121 -24.70 -3.87 5.22
CA ASN A 121 -25.54 -4.96 4.71
C ASN A 121 -26.54 -5.44 5.75
N GLN A 122 -26.13 -5.55 7.01
CA GLN A 122 -27.03 -5.88 8.12
C GLN A 122 -28.14 -4.83 8.29
N GLY A 123 -27.79 -3.55 8.24
CA GLY A 123 -28.76 -2.45 8.28
C GLY A 123 -29.76 -2.51 7.12
N MET A 124 -29.28 -2.78 5.90
CA MET A 124 -30.14 -2.94 4.73
C MET A 124 -31.09 -4.13 4.87
N CYS A 125 -30.62 -5.28 5.37
CA CYS A 125 -31.48 -6.44 5.65
C CYS A 125 -32.57 -6.10 6.67
N VAL A 126 -32.22 -5.43 7.77
CA VAL A 126 -33.19 -5.01 8.80
C VAL A 126 -34.21 -4.04 8.22
N TRP A 127 -33.77 -3.07 7.40
CA TRP A 127 -34.67 -2.13 6.73
C TRP A 127 -35.66 -2.85 5.79
N LEU A 128 -35.18 -3.79 4.96
CA LEU A 128 -36.03 -4.58 4.07
C LEU A 128 -37.09 -5.37 4.86
N VAL A 129 -36.68 -6.05 5.94
CA VAL A 129 -37.61 -6.84 6.78
C VAL A 129 -38.63 -5.94 7.47
N ARG A 130 -38.18 -4.82 8.07
CA ARG A 130 -39.08 -3.89 8.78
C ARG A 130 -40.11 -3.23 7.87
N GLN A 131 -39.77 -3.03 6.60
CA GLN A 131 -40.64 -2.40 5.60
C GLN A 131 -41.33 -3.42 4.68
N ALA A 132 -41.16 -4.73 4.94
CA ALA A 132 -41.65 -5.82 4.10
C ALA A 132 -41.30 -5.65 2.60
N LEU A 133 -40.09 -5.14 2.31
CA LEU A 133 -39.63 -4.88 0.96
C LEU A 133 -38.96 -6.12 0.35
N PRO A 134 -39.15 -6.39 -0.94
CA PRO A 134 -38.48 -7.48 -1.62
C PRO A 134 -36.99 -7.19 -1.78
N TRP A 135 -36.17 -8.25 -1.84
CA TRP A 135 -34.73 -8.15 -2.05
C TRP A 135 -34.35 -7.39 -3.33
N SER A 136 -35.19 -7.46 -4.36
CA SER A 136 -35.03 -6.74 -5.62
C SER A 136 -34.96 -5.21 -5.44
N ARG A 137 -35.46 -4.67 -4.32
CA ARG A 137 -35.37 -3.23 -4.01
C ARG A 137 -33.93 -2.75 -3.86
N LEU A 138 -32.98 -3.63 -3.53
CA LEU A 138 -31.55 -3.30 -3.49
C LEU A 138 -30.94 -3.04 -4.88
N ALA A 139 -31.58 -3.53 -5.95
CA ALA A 139 -31.15 -3.29 -7.32
C ALA A 139 -31.70 -1.98 -7.90
N ASP A 140 -32.53 -1.25 -7.15
CA ASP A 140 -33.12 0.01 -7.58
C ASP A 140 -32.05 1.05 -7.95
N SER A 141 -32.23 1.70 -9.11
CA SER A 141 -31.26 2.63 -9.67
C SER A 141 -31.11 3.90 -8.83
N TRP A 142 -32.19 4.37 -8.21
CA TRP A 142 -32.15 5.54 -7.34
C TRP A 142 -31.45 5.23 -6.03
N LEU A 143 -31.75 4.08 -5.42
CA LEU A 143 -31.04 3.62 -4.22
C LEU A 143 -29.54 3.48 -4.48
N ARG A 144 -29.16 2.91 -5.62
CA ARG A 144 -27.75 2.82 -6.05
C ARG A 144 -27.13 4.20 -6.24
N ALA A 145 -27.83 5.15 -6.85
CA ALA A 145 -27.35 6.52 -7.01
C ALA A 145 -27.15 7.21 -5.65
N CYS A 146 -28.08 7.04 -4.70
CA CYS A 146 -27.96 7.58 -3.35
C CYS A 146 -26.77 6.98 -2.57
N ILE A 147 -26.50 5.68 -2.73
CA ILE A 147 -25.34 5.02 -2.08
C ILE A 147 -24.02 5.48 -2.70
N ASN A 148 -23.96 5.63 -4.03
CA ASN A 148 -22.74 6.04 -4.75
C ASN A 148 -22.43 7.54 -4.67
N TYR A 149 -23.36 8.35 -4.15
CA TYR A 149 -23.16 9.79 -3.96
C TYR A 149 -22.26 10.13 -2.76
N ILE A 150 -22.06 9.17 -1.85
CA ILE A 150 -21.23 9.28 -0.63
C ILE A 150 -19.83 8.74 -0.91
#